data_AF-A0AA96U558-F1
#
_entry.id   AF-A0AA96U558-F1
#
_cell.length_a   1.000
_cell.length_b   1.000
_cell.length_c   1.000
_cell.angle_alpha   90.00
_cell.angle_beta   90.00
_cell.angle_gamma   90.00
#
_symmetry.space_group_name_H-M   'P 1'
#
loop_
_entity.id
_entity.type
_entity.pdbx_description
1 polymer ?
#
loop_
_entity_poly.entity_id
_entity_poly.type
_entity_poly.pdbx_seq_one_letter_code
_entity_poly.pdbx_strand_id
1 'polypeptide(L)'
;MSAPAMTLYTNPASPFARKVLILLRETGQLDKVDLKPTTLTPVSPSAELNLDNPAGKIPALLLLDGNVIHDSRVILDYLDHQHDDTPLIPRDGPARWRRLTLASLADALLDAALLIRYETALRPAELHWAPWLDSQQRKIERTLTYFEQEAITELSANFDIAAISVAAALGYLDFRQPDLNWRNSYPRLANWYFEVSKRPSMQATQPSA
;
A
#
# COMPACT_ATOMS: atom_id res chain seq x y z
N MET A 1 -16.45 -27.86 8.79
CA MET A 1 -16.58 -26.79 7.78
C MET A 1 -15.93 -25.57 8.38
N SER A 2 -14.88 -25.03 7.76
CA SER A 2 -14.31 -23.75 8.21
C SER A 2 -15.40 -22.68 8.15
N ALA A 3 -15.42 -21.77 9.12
CA ALA A 3 -16.34 -20.64 9.09
C ALA A 3 -16.16 -19.86 7.77
N PRO A 4 -17.22 -19.29 7.20
CA PRO A 4 -17.10 -18.53 5.96
C PRO A 4 -16.17 -17.33 6.18
N ALA A 5 -15.13 -17.22 5.35
CA ALA A 5 -14.13 -16.15 5.40
C ALA A 5 -14.31 -15.21 4.19
N MET A 6 -13.97 -13.94 4.37
CA MET A 6 -13.85 -13.01 3.24
C MET A 6 -12.67 -13.44 2.36
N THR A 7 -12.66 -13.10 1.08
CA THR A 7 -11.55 -13.45 0.18
C THR A 7 -10.85 -12.19 -0.34
N LEU A 8 -9.55 -12.06 -0.09
CA LEU A 8 -8.74 -10.94 -0.55
C LEU A 8 -7.88 -11.35 -1.76
N TYR A 9 -8.16 -10.75 -2.91
CA TYR A 9 -7.29 -10.82 -4.09
C TYR A 9 -5.98 -10.08 -3.79
N THR A 10 -4.86 -10.80 -3.80
CA THR A 10 -3.58 -10.26 -3.33
C THR A 10 -2.39 -10.79 -4.11
N ASN A 11 -1.27 -10.07 -4.04
CA ASN A 11 0.02 -10.49 -4.55
C ASN A 11 1.11 -9.96 -3.59
N PRO A 12 2.10 -10.78 -3.17
CA PRO A 12 3.17 -10.33 -2.27
C PRO A 12 3.93 -9.09 -2.77
N ALA A 13 4.02 -8.88 -4.08
CA ALA A 13 4.66 -7.72 -4.68
C ALA A 13 3.81 -6.43 -4.63
N SER A 14 2.50 -6.52 -4.36
CA SER A 14 1.60 -5.36 -4.40
C SER A 14 1.66 -4.56 -3.09
N PRO A 15 2.11 -3.28 -3.13
CA PRO A 15 2.14 -2.47 -1.92
C PRO A 15 0.74 -2.05 -1.45
N PHE A 16 -0.22 -1.94 -2.37
CA PHE A 16 -1.61 -1.64 -2.03
C PHE A 16 -2.26 -2.80 -1.27
N ALA A 17 -1.99 -4.04 -1.68
CA ALA A 17 -2.42 -5.23 -0.95
C ALA A 17 -1.65 -5.38 0.37
N ARG A 18 -0.35 -5.03 0.37
CA ARG A 18 0.48 -5.02 1.58
C ARG A 18 -0.10 -4.13 2.69
N LYS A 19 -0.62 -2.94 2.36
CA LYS A 19 -1.32 -2.09 3.35
C LYS A 19 -2.46 -2.85 4.05
N VAL A 20 -3.30 -3.54 3.27
CA VAL A 20 -4.43 -4.33 3.79
C VAL A 20 -3.93 -5.47 4.68
N LEU A 21 -2.89 -6.19 4.24
CA LEU A 21 -2.30 -7.29 5.03
C LEU A 21 -1.66 -6.81 6.33
N ILE A 22 -1.03 -5.63 6.34
CA ILE A 22 -0.50 -5.01 7.57
C ILE A 22 -1.66 -4.70 8.51
N LEU A 23 -2.72 -4.04 8.04
CA LEU A 23 -3.89 -3.71 8.87
C LEU A 23 -4.55 -4.97 9.43
N LEU A 24 -4.77 -6.01 8.62
CA LEU A 24 -5.33 -7.29 9.08
C LEU A 24 -4.50 -7.92 10.21
N ARG A 25 -3.16 -7.78 10.15
CA ARG A 25 -2.27 -8.29 11.20
C ARG A 25 -2.28 -7.41 12.45
N GLU A 26 -2.26 -6.09 12.29
CA GLU A 26 -2.32 -5.14 13.41
C GLU A 26 -3.64 -5.22 14.18
N THR A 27 -4.72 -5.61 13.51
CA THR A 27 -6.08 -5.69 14.09
C THR A 27 -6.52 -7.12 14.43
N GLY A 28 -5.63 -8.11 14.28
CA GLY A 28 -5.94 -9.51 14.62
C GLY A 28 -7.02 -10.15 13.74
N GLN A 29 -7.20 -9.68 12.51
CA GLN A 29 -8.26 -10.10 11.60
C GLN A 29 -7.81 -11.02 10.46
N LEU A 30 -6.52 -11.38 10.40
CA LEU A 30 -5.99 -12.20 9.31
C LEU A 30 -6.72 -13.54 9.15
N ASP A 31 -7.10 -14.17 10.26
CA ASP A 31 -7.80 -15.48 10.25
C ASP A 31 -9.25 -15.39 9.73
N LYS A 32 -9.77 -14.18 9.49
CA LYS A 32 -11.10 -13.94 8.88
C LYS A 32 -11.05 -13.77 7.35
N VAL A 33 -9.85 -13.82 6.76
CA VAL A 33 -9.62 -13.49 5.35
C VAL A 33 -8.78 -14.58 4.66
N ASP A 34 -9.40 -15.26 3.71
CA ASP A 34 -8.69 -16.13 2.78
C ASP A 34 -7.92 -15.29 1.75
N LEU A 35 -6.64 -15.61 1.56
CA LEU A 35 -5.80 -14.93 0.57
C LEU A 35 -5.91 -15.66 -0.77
N LYS A 36 -6.27 -14.91 -1.82
CA LYS A 36 -6.33 -15.42 -3.19
C LYS A 36 -5.18 -14.83 -4.03
N PRO A 37 -4.07 -15.57 -4.20
CA PRO A 37 -2.94 -15.12 -5.00
C PRO A 37 -3.39 -14.79 -6.43
N THR A 38 -3.09 -13.58 -6.88
CA THR A 38 -3.51 -13.06 -8.18
C THR A 38 -2.33 -12.38 -8.86
N THR A 39 -1.99 -12.81 -10.07
CA THR A 39 -0.94 -12.20 -10.88
C THR A 39 -1.59 -11.50 -12.06
N LEU A 40 -1.25 -10.23 -12.25
CA LEU A 40 -1.76 -9.41 -13.34
C LEU A 40 -0.83 -8.25 -13.64
N THR A 41 -0.94 -7.74 -14.86
CA THR A 41 -0.39 -6.44 -15.28
C THR A 41 -1.43 -5.73 -16.15
N PRO A 42 -1.26 -4.43 -16.47
CA PRO A 42 -2.18 -3.74 -17.38
C PRO A 42 -2.31 -4.39 -18.77
N VAL A 43 -1.32 -5.18 -19.20
CA VAL A 43 -1.29 -5.87 -20.51
C VAL A 43 -1.44 -7.40 -20.39
N SER A 44 -1.65 -7.90 -19.17
CA SER A 44 -1.94 -9.31 -18.87
C SER A 44 -2.99 -9.35 -17.76
N PRO A 45 -4.27 -9.11 -18.10
CA PRO A 45 -5.35 -9.02 -17.12
C PRO A 45 -5.71 -10.40 -16.55
N SER A 46 -6.27 -10.42 -15.34
CA SER A 46 -6.88 -11.62 -14.76
C SER A 46 -8.38 -11.62 -15.03
N ALA A 47 -8.84 -12.56 -15.86
CA ALA A 47 -10.26 -12.71 -16.16
C ALA A 47 -11.09 -13.01 -14.90
N GLU A 48 -10.55 -13.82 -13.99
CA GLU A 48 -11.20 -14.15 -12.71
C GLU A 48 -11.35 -12.92 -11.82
N LEU A 49 -10.29 -12.11 -11.66
CA LEU A 49 -10.39 -10.86 -10.90
C LEU A 49 -11.39 -9.90 -11.56
N ASN A 50 -11.40 -9.81 -12.88
CA ASN A 50 -12.24 -8.85 -13.60
C ASN A 50 -13.75 -9.13 -13.46
N LEU A 51 -14.14 -10.36 -13.12
CA LEU A 51 -15.52 -10.69 -12.77
C LEU A 51 -15.95 -10.01 -11.46
N ASP A 52 -15.04 -9.91 -10.50
CA ASP A 52 -15.28 -9.36 -9.16
C ASP A 52 -14.96 -7.86 -9.08
N ASN A 53 -13.88 -7.42 -9.72
CA ASN A 53 -13.42 -6.05 -9.78
C ASN A 53 -13.20 -5.61 -11.25
N PRO A 54 -14.15 -4.88 -11.87
CA PRO A 54 -14.01 -4.45 -13.26
C PRO A 54 -12.87 -3.45 -13.49
N ALA A 55 -12.30 -2.85 -12.44
CA ALA A 55 -11.10 -2.04 -12.57
C ALA A 55 -9.83 -2.86 -12.86
N GLY A 56 -9.87 -4.19 -12.69
CA GLY A 56 -8.76 -5.09 -12.96
C GLY A 56 -7.53 -4.79 -12.10
N LYS A 57 -7.74 -4.47 -10.82
CA LYS A 57 -6.68 -4.12 -9.87
C LYS A 57 -6.81 -4.90 -8.57
N ILE A 58 -5.68 -5.17 -7.94
CA ILE A 58 -5.60 -5.68 -6.58
C ILE A 58 -5.13 -4.56 -5.62
N PRO A 59 -5.58 -4.56 -4.37
CA PRO A 59 -6.48 -5.53 -3.74
C PRO A 59 -7.96 -5.33 -4.12
N ALA A 60 -8.71 -6.43 -4.06
CA ALA A 60 -10.17 -6.47 -4.06
C ALA A 60 -10.60 -7.45 -2.95
N LEU A 61 -11.63 -7.11 -2.17
CA LEU A 61 -12.12 -7.96 -1.08
C LEU A 61 -13.54 -8.42 -1.40
N LEU A 62 -13.71 -9.72 -1.58
CA LEU A 62 -15.01 -10.39 -1.66
C LEU A 62 -15.53 -10.63 -0.24
N LEU A 63 -16.69 -10.04 0.05
CA LEU A 63 -17.39 -10.12 1.33
C LEU A 63 -18.25 -11.39 1.42
N LEU A 64 -18.72 -11.70 2.63
CA LEU A 64 -19.52 -12.89 2.91
C LEU A 64 -20.89 -12.88 2.22
N ASP A 65 -21.42 -11.70 1.89
CA ASP A 65 -22.67 -11.51 1.17
C ASP A 65 -22.51 -11.57 -0.36
N GLY A 66 -21.29 -11.81 -0.84
CA GLY A 66 -20.96 -11.85 -2.26
C GLY A 66 -20.62 -10.49 -2.88
N ASN A 67 -20.74 -9.38 -2.14
CA ASN A 67 -20.32 -8.07 -2.63
C ASN A 67 -18.79 -7.96 -2.68
N VAL A 68 -18.28 -7.20 -3.64
CA VAL A 68 -16.83 -6.94 -3.76
C VAL A 68 -16.55 -5.47 -3.54
N ILE A 69 -15.64 -5.16 -2.62
CA ILE A 69 -15.17 -3.79 -2.38
C ILE A 69 -13.72 -3.60 -2.86
N HIS A 70 -13.48 -2.41 -3.42
CA HIS A 70 -12.20 -1.93 -3.93
C HIS A 70 -12.26 -0.39 -3.98
N ASP A 71 -11.17 0.35 -4.00
CA ASP A 71 -9.76 -0.05 -3.96
C ASP A 71 -9.23 -0.32 -2.52
N SER A 72 -7.91 -0.29 -2.34
CA SER A 72 -7.28 -0.49 -1.03
C SER A 72 -7.79 0.46 0.06
N ARG A 73 -8.18 1.71 -0.25
CA ARG A 73 -8.64 2.68 0.75
C ARG A 73 -10.01 2.29 1.30
N VAL A 74 -10.90 1.86 0.42
CA VAL A 74 -12.24 1.36 0.79
C VAL A 74 -12.11 0.11 1.65
N ILE A 75 -11.24 -0.82 1.25
CA ILE A 75 -10.97 -2.05 2.01
C ILE A 75 -10.41 -1.74 3.40
N LEU A 76 -9.44 -0.82 3.50
CA LEU A 76 -8.84 -0.41 4.78
C LEU A 76 -9.88 0.21 5.71
N ASP A 77 -10.73 1.12 5.22
CA ASP A 77 -11.79 1.73 6.03
C ASP A 77 -12.85 0.71 6.47
N TYR A 78 -13.27 -0.20 5.57
CA TYR A 78 -14.18 -1.29 5.93
C TYR A 78 -13.61 -2.16 7.05
N LEU A 79 -12.38 -2.67 6.90
CA LEU A 79 -11.74 -3.58 7.86
C LEU A 79 -11.44 -2.91 9.20
N ASP A 80 -11.12 -1.60 9.21
CA ASP A 80 -10.92 -0.82 10.43
C ASP A 80 -12.21 -0.69 11.26
N HIS A 81 -13.39 -0.92 10.68
CA HIS A 81 -14.67 -0.98 11.41
C HIS A 81 -15.06 -2.39 11.88
N GLN A 82 -14.28 -3.43 11.55
CA GLN A 82 -14.60 -4.84 11.86
C GLN A 82 -13.97 -5.35 13.18
N HIS A 83 -13.28 -4.48 13.92
CA HIS A 83 -12.65 -4.80 15.19
C HIS A 83 -13.08 -3.81 16.29
N ASP A 84 -12.92 -4.23 17.55
CA ASP A 84 -13.30 -3.43 18.73
C ASP A 84 -12.13 -2.61 19.32
N ASP A 85 -10.90 -2.84 18.84
CA ASP A 85 -9.71 -2.08 19.25
C ASP A 85 -9.75 -0.61 18.79
N THR A 86 -8.79 0.19 19.28
CA THR A 86 -8.62 1.58 18.84
C THR A 86 -8.51 1.67 17.31
N PRO A 87 -9.34 2.50 16.65
CA PRO A 87 -9.31 2.67 15.20
C PRO A 87 -7.93 3.11 14.69
N LEU A 88 -7.46 2.49 13.61
CA LEU A 88 -6.28 2.95 12.87
C LEU A 88 -6.61 4.09 11.91
N ILE A 89 -7.90 4.36 11.68
CA ILE A 89 -8.38 5.58 11.02
C ILE A 89 -9.20 6.39 12.03
N PRO A 90 -8.81 7.63 12.37
CA PRO A 90 -9.64 8.47 13.23
C PRO A 90 -11.05 8.62 12.65
N ARG A 91 -12.08 8.45 13.49
CA ARG A 91 -13.49 8.43 13.05
C ARG A 91 -14.00 9.81 12.65
N ASP A 92 -13.48 10.86 13.28
CA ASP A 92 -13.93 12.23 13.08
C ASP A 92 -12.81 13.26 13.29
N GLY A 93 -13.19 14.54 13.18
CA GLY A 93 -12.36 15.67 13.51
C GLY A 93 -11.18 15.94 12.56
N PRO A 94 -10.36 16.95 12.88
CA PRO A 94 -9.21 17.34 12.05
C PRO A 94 -8.18 16.22 11.87
N ALA A 95 -8.05 15.34 12.88
CA ALA A 95 -7.14 14.21 12.84
C ALA A 95 -7.47 13.26 11.67
N ARG A 96 -8.76 12.93 11.44
CA ARG A 96 -9.18 12.06 10.32
C ARG A 96 -8.63 12.57 8.99
N TRP A 97 -8.87 13.85 8.70
CA TRP A 97 -8.43 14.45 7.44
C TRP A 97 -6.91 14.55 7.34
N ARG A 98 -6.22 14.85 8.44
CA ARG A 98 -4.75 14.88 8.46
C ARG A 98 -4.16 13.50 8.15
N ARG A 99 -4.62 12.45 8.81
CA ARG A 99 -4.09 11.09 8.62
C ARG A 99 -4.44 10.52 7.25
N LEU A 100 -5.67 10.74 6.77
CA LEU A 100 -6.07 10.33 5.41
C LEU A 100 -5.30 11.09 4.32
N THR A 101 -4.94 12.36 4.54
CA THR A 101 -4.11 13.13 3.59
C THR A 101 -2.71 12.54 3.50
N LEU A 102 -2.09 12.17 4.63
CA LEU A 102 -0.78 11.52 4.64
C LEU A 102 -0.83 10.14 3.96
N ALA A 103 -1.88 9.35 4.22
CA ALA A 103 -2.09 8.07 3.56
C ALA A 103 -2.29 8.24 2.04
N SER A 104 -3.10 9.22 1.61
CA SER A 104 -3.29 9.53 0.20
C SER A 104 -2.01 10.01 -0.49
N LEU A 105 -1.14 10.71 0.23
CA LEU A 105 0.16 11.15 -0.30
C LEU A 105 1.12 9.96 -0.48
N ALA A 106 1.11 8.99 0.44
CA ALA A 106 1.85 7.74 0.29
C ALA A 106 1.34 6.92 -0.91
N ASP A 107 0.03 6.91 -1.14
CA ASP A 107 -0.55 6.29 -2.34
C ASP A 107 -0.13 7.00 -3.63
N ALA A 108 -0.06 8.34 -3.63
CA ALA A 108 0.42 9.08 -4.80
C ALA A 108 1.89 8.78 -5.13
N LEU A 109 2.73 8.52 -4.11
CA LEU A 109 4.08 8.02 -4.30
C LEU A 109 4.07 6.61 -4.90
N LEU A 110 3.22 5.72 -4.39
CA LEU A 110 3.07 4.36 -4.93
C LEU A 110 2.60 4.35 -6.38
N ASP A 111 1.64 5.21 -6.73
CA ASP A 111 1.16 5.37 -8.11
C ASP A 111 2.31 5.78 -9.03
N ALA A 112 3.11 6.77 -8.64
CA ALA A 112 4.27 7.21 -9.42
C ALA A 112 5.32 6.09 -9.58
N ALA A 113 5.64 5.37 -8.50
CA ALA A 113 6.58 4.25 -8.53
C ALA A 113 6.08 3.09 -9.40
N LEU A 114 4.78 2.80 -9.37
CA LEU A 114 4.15 1.77 -10.18
C LEU A 114 4.15 2.14 -11.67
N LEU A 115 3.86 3.40 -12.00
CA LEU A 115 3.92 3.90 -13.38
C LEU A 115 5.34 3.84 -13.94
N ILE A 116 6.37 4.19 -13.15
CA ILE A 116 7.77 3.98 -13.53
C ILE A 116 8.05 2.49 -13.77
N ARG A 117 7.57 1.61 -12.89
CA ARG A 117 7.80 0.16 -13.04
C ARG A 117 7.16 -0.39 -14.31
N TYR A 118 5.94 0.01 -14.63
CA TYR A 118 5.27 -0.44 -15.86
C TYR A 118 5.92 0.11 -17.12
N GLU A 119 6.32 1.38 -17.11
CA GLU A 119 7.08 1.96 -18.22
C GLU A 119 8.38 1.19 -18.41
N THR A 120 9.19 1.01 -17.37
CA THR A 120 10.55 0.44 -17.51
C THR A 120 10.59 -1.08 -17.66
N ALA A 121 9.62 -1.83 -17.13
CA ALA A 121 9.66 -3.29 -17.09
C ALA A 121 8.65 -4.01 -17.99
N LEU A 122 7.62 -3.32 -18.47
CA LEU A 122 6.60 -3.92 -19.36
C LEU A 122 6.60 -3.30 -20.75
N ARG A 123 6.79 -1.98 -20.84
CA ARG A 123 6.79 -1.29 -22.13
C ARG A 123 8.13 -1.55 -22.86
N PRO A 124 8.12 -1.78 -24.19
CA PRO A 124 9.36 -1.87 -24.98
C PRO A 124 10.23 -0.64 -24.78
N ALA A 125 11.55 -0.83 -24.68
CA ALA A 125 12.52 0.20 -24.32
C ALA A 125 12.52 1.39 -25.29
N GLU A 126 12.32 1.11 -26.57
CA GLU A 126 12.21 2.09 -27.65
C GLU A 126 10.97 3.00 -27.55
N LEU A 127 9.98 2.62 -26.73
CA LEU A 127 8.76 3.39 -26.49
C LEU A 127 8.79 4.15 -25.16
N HIS A 128 9.88 4.06 -24.39
CA HIS A 128 10.00 4.75 -23.10
C HIS A 128 10.07 6.26 -23.31
N TRP A 129 9.29 7.00 -22.52
CA TRP A 129 9.28 8.45 -22.57
C TRP A 129 10.00 9.06 -21.37
N ALA A 130 11.25 9.47 -21.56
CA ALA A 130 12.10 9.98 -20.47
C ALA A 130 11.49 11.16 -19.68
N PRO A 131 10.93 12.22 -20.31
CA PRO A 131 10.23 13.29 -19.58
C PRO A 131 9.07 12.81 -18.68
N TRP A 132 8.39 11.73 -19.03
CA TRP A 132 7.35 11.12 -18.20
C TRP A 132 7.96 10.44 -16.97
N LEU A 133 9.00 9.62 -17.16
CA LEU A 133 9.74 8.99 -16.07
C LEU A 133 10.28 10.02 -15.08
N ASP A 134 10.92 11.08 -15.59
CA ASP A 134 11.43 12.19 -14.77
C ASP A 134 10.32 12.87 -13.95
N SER A 135 9.14 13.07 -14.56
CA SER A 135 8.00 13.68 -13.87
C SER A 135 7.48 12.81 -12.73
N GLN A 136 7.38 11.50 -12.93
CA GLN A 136 7.00 10.55 -11.87
C GLN A 136 8.05 10.50 -10.76
N GLN A 137 9.33 10.48 -11.13
CA GLN A 137 10.45 10.48 -10.19
C GLN A 137 10.42 11.72 -9.29
N ARG A 138 10.19 12.90 -9.86
CA ARG A 138 10.05 14.14 -9.07
C ARG A 138 8.85 14.13 -8.12
N LYS A 139 7.77 13.39 -8.41
CA LYS A 139 6.64 13.23 -7.47
C LYS A 139 7.07 12.41 -6.25
N ILE A 140 7.83 11.34 -6.46
CA ILE A 140 8.40 10.51 -5.40
C ILE A 140 9.30 11.37 -4.51
N GLU A 141 10.26 12.08 -5.10
CA GLU A 141 11.22 12.93 -4.37
C GLU A 141 10.53 14.02 -3.54
N ARG A 142 9.59 14.78 -4.12
CA ARG A 142 8.85 15.81 -3.36
C ARG A 142 8.06 15.22 -2.21
N THR A 143 7.49 14.02 -2.40
CA THR A 143 6.73 13.32 -1.36
C THR A 143 7.64 12.86 -0.23
N LEU A 144 8.78 12.27 -0.55
CA LEU A 144 9.78 11.85 0.45
C LEU A 144 10.33 13.05 1.23
N THR A 145 10.63 14.17 0.55
CA THR A 145 11.03 15.42 1.20
C THR A 145 9.96 15.91 2.18
N TYR A 146 8.69 15.87 1.79
CA TYR A 146 7.59 16.26 2.68
C TYR A 146 7.51 15.36 3.92
N PHE A 147 7.63 14.03 3.76
CA PHE A 147 7.61 13.12 4.90
C PHE A 147 8.80 13.33 5.84
N GLU A 148 10.00 13.54 5.31
CA GLU A 148 11.22 13.81 6.07
C GLU A 148 11.13 15.12 6.89
N GLN A 149 10.59 16.18 6.29
CA GLN A 149 10.62 17.52 6.87
C GLN A 149 9.38 17.80 7.73
N GLU A 150 8.19 17.52 7.21
CA GLU A 150 6.92 18.01 7.75
C GLU A 150 6.13 16.96 8.53
N ALA A 151 6.20 15.68 8.13
CA ALA A 151 5.29 14.66 8.67
C ALA A 151 5.92 13.70 9.68
N ILE A 152 7.25 13.66 9.82
CA ILE A 152 7.93 12.59 10.54
C ILE A 152 7.56 12.48 12.03
N THR A 153 7.36 13.62 12.70
CA THR A 153 6.91 13.65 14.11
C THR A 153 5.52 13.02 14.23
N GLU A 154 4.61 13.37 13.31
CA GLU A 154 3.25 12.84 13.30
C GLU A 154 3.21 11.35 12.88
N LEU A 155 4.08 10.91 11.97
CA LEU A 155 4.23 9.51 11.58
C LEU A 155 4.80 8.66 12.73
N SER A 156 5.59 9.26 13.61
CA SER A 156 6.18 8.57 14.76
C SER A 156 5.22 8.48 15.96
N ALA A 157 4.14 9.26 15.98
CA ALA A 157 3.21 9.30 17.10
C ALA A 157 2.39 8.01 17.21
N ASN A 158 1.83 7.52 16.10
CA ASN A 158 0.97 6.34 16.05
C ASN A 158 1.27 5.50 14.80
N PHE A 159 1.23 4.17 14.94
CA PHE A 159 1.28 3.25 13.80
C PHE A 159 -0.13 3.02 13.23
N ASP A 160 -0.67 4.06 12.62
CA ASP A 160 -2.04 4.12 12.10
C ASP A 160 -2.07 4.06 10.55
N ILE A 161 -3.21 4.37 9.93
CA ILE A 161 -3.37 4.34 8.46
C ILE A 161 -2.31 5.13 7.68
N ALA A 162 -1.85 6.25 8.22
CA ALA A 162 -0.81 7.06 7.59
C ALA A 162 0.55 6.34 7.67
N ALA A 163 0.90 5.83 8.86
CA ALA A 163 2.14 5.09 9.07
C ALA A 163 2.20 3.80 8.25
N ILE A 164 1.10 3.03 8.23
CA ILE A 164 0.97 1.81 7.41
C ILE A 164 1.18 2.12 5.93
N SER A 165 0.54 3.17 5.42
CA SER A 165 0.63 3.55 4.01
C SER A 165 2.04 4.01 3.63
N VAL A 166 2.67 4.84 4.45
CA VAL A 166 4.06 5.28 4.22
C VAL A 166 5.03 4.10 4.32
N ALA A 167 4.88 3.21 5.30
CA ALA A 167 5.76 2.06 5.45
C ALA A 167 5.65 1.08 4.27
N ALA A 168 4.42 0.83 3.79
CA ALA A 168 4.22 0.04 2.58
C ALA A 168 4.86 0.70 1.34
N ALA A 169 4.75 2.03 1.23
CA ALA A 169 5.36 2.81 0.15
C ALA A 169 6.89 2.72 0.13
N LEU A 170 7.55 2.94 1.27
CA LEU A 170 9.01 2.87 1.38
C LEU A 170 9.54 1.46 1.09
N GLY A 171 8.86 0.42 1.57
CA GLY A 171 9.23 -0.95 1.25
C GLY A 171 9.07 -1.30 -0.22
N TYR A 172 8.14 -0.66 -0.95
CA TYR A 172 8.03 -0.84 -2.39
C TYR A 172 9.15 -0.15 -3.16
N LEU A 173 9.59 1.04 -2.70
CA LEU A 173 10.76 1.70 -3.27
C LEU A 173 12.01 0.82 -3.10
N ASP A 174 12.22 0.23 -1.92
CA ASP A 174 13.33 -0.72 -1.71
C ASP A 174 13.27 -1.90 -2.68
N PHE A 175 12.08 -2.42 -2.92
CA PHE A 175 11.88 -3.61 -3.74
C PHE A 175 12.01 -3.34 -5.25
N ARG A 176 11.50 -2.21 -5.75
CA ARG A 176 11.39 -1.93 -7.19
C ARG A 176 12.24 -0.77 -7.69
N GLN A 177 12.80 0.03 -6.80
CA GLN A 177 13.69 1.16 -7.12
C GLN A 177 14.87 1.25 -6.14
N PRO A 178 15.65 0.17 -5.93
CA PRO A 178 16.78 0.19 -4.99
C PRO A 178 17.81 1.27 -5.33
N ASP A 179 17.98 1.57 -6.62
CA ASP A 179 18.95 2.57 -7.12
C ASP A 179 18.66 4.00 -6.62
N LEU A 180 17.41 4.30 -6.24
CA LEU A 180 17.03 5.57 -5.65
C LEU A 180 17.80 5.83 -4.33
N ASN A 181 18.17 4.78 -3.61
CA ASN A 181 18.93 4.87 -2.35
C ASN A 181 18.38 5.94 -1.38
N TRP A 182 17.05 6.02 -1.29
CA TRP A 182 16.32 7.14 -0.67
C TRP A 182 16.78 7.44 0.77
N ARG A 183 17.25 6.43 1.51
CA ARG A 183 17.73 6.60 2.90
C ARG A 183 18.86 7.61 3.06
N ASN A 184 19.70 7.79 2.03
CA ASN A 184 20.82 8.74 2.08
C ASN A 184 20.34 10.19 2.14
N SER A 185 19.21 10.49 1.49
CA SER A 185 18.64 11.84 1.43
C SER A 185 17.60 12.11 2.51
N TYR A 186 17.02 11.06 3.11
CA TYR A 186 15.92 11.17 4.07
C TYR A 186 16.22 10.37 5.37
N PRO A 187 17.22 10.80 6.17
CA PRO A 187 17.71 10.03 7.31
C PRO A 187 16.70 9.88 8.45
N ARG A 188 15.84 10.88 8.73
CA ARG A 188 14.83 10.77 9.79
C ARG A 188 13.77 9.75 9.40
N LEU A 189 13.33 9.79 8.14
CA LEU A 189 12.40 8.83 7.55
C LEU A 189 13.01 7.43 7.48
N ALA A 190 14.31 7.32 7.17
CA ALA A 190 15.03 6.06 7.17
C ALA A 190 15.06 5.43 8.57
N ASN A 191 15.36 6.22 9.60
CA ASN A 191 15.37 5.75 10.99
C ASN A 191 13.96 5.34 11.45
N TRP A 192 12.94 6.15 11.16
CA TRP A 192 11.55 5.78 11.43
C TRP A 192 11.16 4.47 10.74
N TYR A 193 11.51 4.31 9.46
CA TYR A 193 11.21 3.10 8.71
C TYR A 193 11.91 1.88 9.29
N PHE A 194 13.17 2.02 9.72
CA PHE A 194 13.91 0.96 10.40
C PHE A 194 13.20 0.48 11.67
N GLU A 195 12.69 1.40 12.50
CA GLU A 195 11.96 1.04 13.71
C GLU A 195 10.63 0.35 13.41
N VAL A 196 9.80 0.92 12.52
CA VAL A 196 8.49 0.30 12.20
C VAL A 196 8.66 -1.02 11.44
N SER A 197 9.75 -1.22 10.70
CA SER A 197 10.02 -2.48 9.99
C SER A 197 10.28 -3.67 10.92
N LYS A 198 10.55 -3.43 12.21
CA LYS A 198 10.69 -4.48 13.23
C LYS A 198 9.35 -5.07 13.67
N ARG A 199 8.22 -4.41 13.36
CA ARG A 199 6.89 -4.89 13.74
C ARG A 199 6.59 -6.25 13.08
N PRO A 200 5.94 -7.19 13.79
CA PRO A 200 5.57 -8.49 13.22
C PRO A 200 4.73 -8.37 11.94
N SER A 201 3.80 -7.40 11.90
CA SER A 201 2.97 -7.10 10.72
C SER A 201 3.79 -6.72 9.49
N MET A 202 4.87 -5.96 9.68
CA MET A 202 5.78 -5.49 8.64
C MET A 202 6.70 -6.60 8.15
N GLN A 203 7.26 -7.40 9.07
CA GLN A 203 8.13 -8.54 8.75
C GLN A 203 7.37 -9.63 7.98
N ALA A 204 6.18 -9.98 8.45
CA ALA A 204 5.36 -11.04 7.85
C ALA A 204 4.68 -10.66 6.52
N THR A 205 4.90 -9.43 6.04
CA THR A 205 4.35 -8.91 4.77
C THR A 205 5.43 -8.31 3.87
N GLN A 206 6.71 -8.60 4.12
CA GLN A 206 7.77 -8.15 3.21
C GLN A 206 7.50 -8.64 1.78
N PRO A 207 7.71 -7.78 0.76
CA PRO A 207 7.49 -8.20 -0.61
C PRO A 207 8.51 -9.28 -1.00
N SER A 208 8.03 -10.37 -1.59
CA SER A 208 8.85 -11.39 -2.24
C SER A 208 8.61 -11.39 -3.74
N ALA A 209 9.66 -11.75 -4.50
CA ALA A 209 9.64 -11.86 -5.95
C ALA A 209 8.86 -13.09 -6.43
#